data_AF-A0A7W7KQ61-F1
#
_entry.id   AF-A0A7W7KQ61-F1
#
_cell.length_a   1.000
_cell.length_b   1.000
_cell.length_c   1.000
_cell.angle_alpha   90.00
_cell.angle_beta   90.00
_cell.angle_gamma   90.00
#
_symmetry.space_group_name_H-M   'P 1'
#
loop_
_entity.id
_entity.type
_entity.pdbx_description
1 polymer ?
#
loop_
_entity_poly.entity_id
_entity_poly.type
_entity_poly.pdbx_seq_one_letter_code
_entity_poly.pdbx_strand_id
1 'polypeptide(L)'
;MTIDPSTATAAANAEWPDILKDNSAIAEYVCELSPYEVDAEMLEEMFHGSRARLRWVELATLILAPEESHLPSKTRQKRVDKLPISTMPPLLVCDLHLQDGYHRLRKLLKEGITHHWAYVVEDVPEPSLEVAQAPASRWDDMYNIGR
;
A
#
# COMPACT_ATOMS: atom_id res chain seq x y z
N MET A 1 26.94 12.17 -16.18
CA MET A 1 26.25 12.78 -15.03
C MET A 1 25.41 11.69 -14.39
N THR A 2 25.94 11.06 -13.34
CA THR A 2 25.24 10.09 -12.51
C THR A 2 24.32 10.86 -11.58
N ILE A 3 23.01 10.78 -11.81
CA ILE A 3 22.01 11.32 -10.89
C ILE A 3 21.98 10.36 -9.71
N ASP A 4 22.36 10.85 -8.53
CA ASP A 4 22.29 10.11 -7.28
C ASP A 4 20.81 9.89 -6.91
N PRO A 5 20.31 8.63 -6.87
CA PRO A 5 18.91 8.34 -6.57
C PRO A 5 18.51 8.75 -5.14
N SER A 6 19.50 9.04 -4.27
CA SER A 6 19.27 9.48 -2.88
C SER A 6 18.72 10.89 -2.75
N THR A 7 18.68 11.69 -3.82
CA THR A 7 18.30 13.12 -3.78
C THR A 7 16.97 13.45 -4.45
N ALA A 8 16.23 12.46 -4.98
CA ALA A 8 14.87 12.68 -5.50
C ALA A 8 13.79 12.78 -4.41
N THR A 9 14.19 12.90 -3.14
CA THR A 9 13.41 12.42 -1.99
C THR A 9 12.49 13.46 -1.32
N ALA A 10 12.32 14.69 -1.82
CA ALA A 10 11.56 15.68 -1.03
C ALA A 10 10.63 16.63 -1.78
N ALA A 11 10.76 16.82 -3.09
CA ALA A 11 10.16 17.99 -3.74
C ALA A 11 8.81 17.77 -4.44
N ALA A 12 8.25 16.55 -4.49
CA ALA A 12 7.03 16.26 -5.25
C ALA A 12 5.80 15.81 -4.41
N ASN A 13 5.93 15.65 -3.09
CA ASN A 13 5.00 14.82 -2.30
C ASN A 13 4.26 15.52 -1.14
N ALA A 14 4.17 16.85 -1.11
CA ALA A 14 3.53 17.55 0.02
C ALA A 14 2.04 17.19 0.27
N GLU A 15 1.41 16.42 -0.62
CA GLU A 15 -0.03 16.12 -0.59
C GLU A 15 -0.38 14.70 -0.12
N TRP A 16 0.54 13.72 -0.19
CA TRP A 16 0.23 12.32 0.14
C TRP A 16 0.87 11.89 1.46
N PRO A 17 0.14 11.27 2.39
CA PRO A 17 0.71 10.80 3.64
C PRO A 17 1.77 9.71 3.40
N ASP A 18 2.84 9.70 4.20
CA ASP A 18 3.89 8.67 4.08
C ASP A 18 3.36 7.26 4.40
N ILE A 19 2.28 7.16 5.19
CA ILE A 19 1.72 5.89 5.68
C ILE A 19 0.19 5.98 5.68
N LEU A 20 -0.46 4.98 5.06
CA LEU A 20 -1.85 4.60 5.32
C LEU A 20 -1.83 3.60 6.50
N LYS A 21 -2.38 4.01 7.64
CA LYS A 21 -2.06 3.43 8.95
C LYS A 21 -2.61 2.02 9.15
N ASP A 22 -3.73 1.72 8.50
CA ASP A 22 -4.51 0.50 8.66
C ASP A 22 -5.29 0.19 7.37
N ASN A 23 -6.01 -0.93 7.39
CA ASN A 23 -6.85 -1.41 6.30
C ASN A 23 -7.96 -0.42 5.91
N SER A 24 -8.58 0.27 6.89
CA SER A 24 -9.57 1.31 6.64
C SER A 24 -8.98 2.49 5.86
N ALA A 25 -7.78 2.96 6.21
CA ALA A 25 -7.10 4.01 5.45
C ALA A 25 -6.74 3.59 4.02
N ILE A 26 -6.41 2.30 3.82
CA ILE A 26 -6.18 1.75 2.47
C ILE A 26 -7.49 1.72 1.67
N ALA A 27 -8.59 1.27 2.28
CA ALA A 27 -9.89 1.21 1.64
C ALA A 27 -10.40 2.61 1.27
N GLU A 28 -10.30 3.58 2.20
CA GLU A 28 -10.66 4.98 1.97
C GLU A 28 -9.87 5.56 0.77
N TYR A 29 -8.55 5.36 0.75
CA TYR A 29 -7.70 5.80 -0.36
C TYR A 29 -8.17 5.26 -1.73
N VAL A 30 -8.49 3.96 -1.81
CA VAL A 30 -8.97 3.35 -3.07
C VAL A 30 -10.35 3.88 -3.45
N CYS A 31 -11.26 4.03 -2.47
CA CYS A 31 -12.59 4.55 -2.68
C CYS A 31 -12.58 6.01 -3.18
N GLU A 32 -11.73 6.87 -2.62
CA GLU A 32 -11.61 8.27 -3.03
C GLU A 32 -11.11 8.42 -4.48
N LEU A 33 -10.17 7.57 -4.88
CA LEU A 33 -9.58 7.62 -6.23
C LEU A 33 -10.42 6.88 -7.28
N SER A 34 -11.30 5.98 -6.84
CA SER A 34 -12.16 5.23 -7.73
C SER A 34 -13.31 6.09 -8.23
N PRO A 35 -13.55 6.18 -9.54
CA PRO A 35 -14.72 6.86 -10.07
C PRO A 35 -16.02 6.03 -9.98
N TYR A 36 -16.00 4.92 -9.24
CA TYR A 36 -17.10 3.98 -9.07
C TYR A 36 -17.23 3.59 -7.61
N GLU A 37 -18.40 3.08 -7.27
CA GLU A 37 -18.61 2.38 -6.01
C GLU A 37 -17.63 1.20 -5.93
N VAL A 38 -16.77 1.28 -4.92
CA VAL A 38 -15.89 0.19 -4.52
C VAL A 38 -16.44 -0.30 -3.20
N ASP A 39 -16.49 -1.63 -3.05
CA ASP A 39 -16.89 -2.25 -1.81
C ASP A 39 -15.78 -2.03 -0.77
N ALA A 40 -15.98 -1.03 0.08
CA ALA A 40 -15.02 -0.67 1.12
C ALA A 40 -14.85 -1.79 2.16
N GLU A 41 -15.94 -2.49 2.51
CA GLU A 41 -15.91 -3.60 3.47
C GLU A 41 -15.04 -4.74 2.92
N MET A 42 -15.22 -5.10 1.64
CA MET A 42 -14.39 -6.10 0.98
C MET A 42 -12.90 -5.70 0.93
N LEU A 43 -12.58 -4.41 0.71
CA LEU A 43 -11.20 -3.93 0.74
C LEU A 43 -10.60 -3.98 2.15
N GLU A 44 -11.37 -3.61 3.17
CA GLU A 44 -10.94 -3.68 4.56
C GLU A 44 -10.67 -5.12 4.99
N GLU A 45 -11.51 -6.07 4.58
CA GLU A 45 -11.28 -7.50 4.80
C GLU A 45 -10.02 -7.99 4.08
N MET A 46 -9.83 -7.60 2.81
CA MET A 46 -8.67 -8.00 2.01
C MET A 46 -7.35 -7.51 2.59
N PHE A 47 -7.33 -6.32 3.19
CA PHE A 47 -6.12 -5.72 3.78
C PHE A 47 -6.08 -5.81 5.30
N HIS A 48 -6.92 -6.66 5.92
CA HIS A 48 -6.97 -6.79 7.37
C HIS A 48 -5.59 -7.07 7.96
N GLY A 49 -5.21 -6.34 9.02
CA GLY A 49 -3.90 -6.47 9.65
C GLY A 49 -2.74 -5.88 8.84
N SER A 50 -3.01 -5.18 7.74
CA SER A 50 -2.00 -4.52 6.92
C SER A 50 -1.99 -3.01 7.13
N ARG A 51 -0.87 -2.39 6.76
CA ARG A 51 -0.72 -0.96 6.52
C ARG A 51 -0.08 -0.75 5.15
N ALA A 52 -0.06 0.47 4.63
CA ALA A 52 0.67 0.74 3.39
C ALA A 52 1.61 1.93 3.54
N ARG A 53 2.84 1.78 3.05
CA ARG A 53 3.87 2.82 3.13
C ARG A 53 4.18 3.37 1.75
N LEU A 54 4.26 4.68 1.63
CA LEU A 54 4.61 5.36 0.40
C LEU A 54 6.09 5.08 0.07
N ARG A 55 6.36 4.54 -1.12
CA ARG A 55 7.70 4.19 -1.59
C ARG A 55 7.89 4.59 -3.06
N TRP A 56 9.11 4.97 -3.41
CA TRP A 56 9.52 5.19 -4.80
C TRP A 56 9.88 3.83 -5.40
N VAL A 57 9.04 3.31 -6.30
CA VAL A 57 9.17 1.95 -6.84
C VAL A 57 9.50 1.97 -8.32
N GLU A 58 10.29 0.99 -8.76
CA GLU A 58 10.55 0.76 -10.18
C GLU A 58 9.32 0.12 -10.83
N LEU A 59 8.81 0.72 -11.90
CA LEU A 59 7.57 0.27 -12.55
C LEU A 59 7.73 -1.08 -13.26
N ALA A 60 8.96 -1.41 -13.68
CA ALA A 60 9.26 -2.66 -14.37
C ALA A 60 9.16 -3.90 -13.47
N THR A 61 9.20 -3.73 -12.15
CA THR A 61 9.10 -4.85 -11.19
C THR A 61 7.65 -5.21 -10.85
N LEU A 62 6.68 -4.43 -11.31
CA LEU A 62 5.27 -4.63 -10.97
C LEU A 62 4.67 -5.78 -11.77
N ILE A 63 3.94 -6.65 -11.06
CA ILE A 63 3.21 -7.77 -11.62
C ILE A 63 1.76 -7.33 -11.83
N LEU A 64 1.25 -7.50 -13.04
CA LEU A 64 -0.15 -7.20 -13.36
C LEU A 64 -1.00 -8.45 -13.16
N ALA A 65 -2.20 -8.27 -12.62
CA ALA A 65 -3.22 -9.32 -12.67
C ALA A 65 -3.52 -9.73 -14.13
N PRO A 66 -4.16 -10.89 -14.37
CA PRO A 66 -4.58 -11.29 -15.71
C PRO A 66 -5.38 -10.21 -16.44
N GLU A 67 -5.34 -10.23 -17.78
CA GLU A 67 -5.88 -9.14 -18.62
C GLU A 67 -7.37 -8.85 -18.36
N GLU A 68 -8.11 -9.87 -17.96
CA GLU A 68 -9.52 -9.85 -17.59
C GLU A 68 -9.81 -8.94 -16.39
N SER A 69 -8.86 -8.83 -15.45
CA SER A 69 -8.97 -8.03 -14.24
C SER A 69 -8.66 -6.54 -14.46
N HIS A 70 -8.13 -6.15 -15.62
CA HIS A 70 -7.66 -4.78 -15.87
C HIS A 70 -8.06 -4.21 -17.24
N LEU A 71 -9.29 -4.51 -17.67
CA LEU A 71 -9.80 -4.09 -18.99
C LEU A 71 -9.67 -2.57 -19.20
N PRO A 72 -8.98 -2.13 -20.26
CA PRO A 72 -8.73 -0.72 -20.51
C PRO A 72 -10.01 0.02 -20.94
N SER A 73 -10.63 0.75 -20.01
CA SER A 73 -11.66 1.74 -20.38
C SER A 73 -11.04 2.97 -21.06
N LYS A 74 -11.37 3.18 -22.35
CA LYS A 74 -10.90 4.35 -23.13
C LYS A 74 -11.28 5.68 -22.48
N THR A 75 -12.48 5.77 -21.91
CA THR A 75 -12.96 7.00 -21.24
C THR A 75 -12.16 7.29 -19.98
N ARG A 76 -11.85 6.27 -19.17
CA ARG A 76 -11.04 6.41 -17.96
C ARG A 76 -9.60 6.76 -18.29
N GLN A 77 -9.01 6.08 -19.28
CA GLN A 77 -7.65 6.38 -19.74
C GLN A 77 -7.54 7.84 -20.17
N LYS A 78 -8.50 8.37 -20.94
CA LYS A 78 -8.50 9.80 -21.34
C LYS A 78 -8.52 10.78 -20.17
N ARG A 79 -9.12 10.44 -19.03
CA ARG A 79 -9.08 11.29 -17.83
C ARG A 79 -7.69 11.28 -17.21
N VAL A 80 -7.10 10.09 -17.07
CA VAL A 80 -5.74 9.92 -16.54
C VAL A 80 -4.69 10.56 -17.46
N ASP A 81 -4.85 10.43 -18.77
CA ASP A 81 -4.01 11.05 -19.80
C ASP A 81 -3.91 12.58 -19.64
N LYS A 82 -4.91 13.23 -19.03
CA LYS A 82 -4.90 14.67 -18.75
C LYS A 82 -4.24 15.07 -17.42
N LEU A 83 -4.05 14.15 -16.49
CA LEU A 83 -3.47 14.45 -15.17
C LEU A 83 -1.96 14.69 -15.27
N PRO A 84 -1.39 15.80 -14.79
CA PRO A 84 0.06 15.95 -14.72
C PRO A 84 0.72 14.80 -13.96
N ILE A 85 1.88 14.29 -14.41
CA ILE A 85 2.62 13.23 -13.69
C ILE A 85 2.98 13.69 -12.27
N SER A 86 3.37 14.97 -12.12
CA SER A 86 3.77 15.54 -10.83
C SER A 86 2.68 15.55 -9.76
N THR A 87 1.40 15.46 -10.16
CA THR A 87 0.24 15.43 -9.24
C THR A 87 -0.51 14.10 -9.36
N MET A 88 0.10 13.09 -9.99
CA MET A 88 -0.55 11.81 -10.20
C MET A 88 -0.61 11.04 -8.88
N PRO A 89 -1.78 10.54 -8.48
CA PRO A 89 -1.89 9.76 -7.25
C PRO A 89 -0.96 8.54 -7.26
N PRO A 90 -0.46 8.11 -6.10
CA PRO A 90 0.32 6.89 -5.98
C PRO A 90 -0.40 5.65 -6.54
N LEU A 91 0.38 4.63 -6.88
CA LEU A 91 -0.17 3.29 -7.13
C LEU A 91 -0.44 2.57 -5.80
N LEU A 92 -1.25 1.51 -5.80
CA LEU A 92 -1.36 0.59 -4.67
C LEU A 92 -0.79 -0.77 -5.07
N VAL A 93 0.16 -1.28 -4.29
CA VAL A 93 0.92 -2.50 -4.61
C VAL A 93 0.96 -3.41 -3.38
N CYS A 94 0.66 -4.69 -3.58
CA CYS A 94 0.78 -5.74 -2.57
C CYS A 94 1.61 -6.89 -3.16
N ASP A 95 2.71 -7.28 -2.52
CA ASP A 95 3.63 -8.32 -3.01
C ASP A 95 4.02 -8.17 -4.49
N LEU A 96 4.43 -6.96 -4.89
CA LEU A 96 4.72 -6.55 -6.27
C LEU A 96 3.52 -6.56 -7.23
N HIS A 97 2.37 -7.08 -6.81
CA HIS A 97 1.15 -7.07 -7.61
C HIS A 97 0.46 -5.72 -7.52
N LEU A 98 0.13 -5.15 -8.68
CA LEU A 98 -0.64 -3.92 -8.75
C LEU A 98 -2.10 -4.17 -8.32
N GLN A 99 -2.51 -3.57 -7.22
CA GLN A 99 -3.87 -3.67 -6.69
C GLN A 99 -4.76 -2.54 -7.23
N ASP A 100 -4.21 -1.33 -7.35
CA ASP A 100 -4.91 -0.18 -7.95
C ASP A 100 -3.97 0.72 -8.77
N GLY A 101 -4.54 1.37 -9.79
CA GLY A 101 -3.82 2.37 -10.59
C GLY A 101 -3.44 1.92 -12.01
N TYR A 102 -4.10 0.90 -12.58
CA TYR A 102 -3.80 0.39 -13.92
C TYR A 102 -3.76 1.46 -15.01
N HIS A 103 -4.72 2.40 -15.04
CA HIS A 103 -4.72 3.50 -16.01
C HIS A 103 -3.56 4.48 -15.80
N ARG A 104 -3.18 4.71 -14.53
CA ARG A 104 -2.03 5.54 -14.13
C ARG A 104 -0.73 4.88 -14.60
N LEU A 105 -0.57 3.58 -14.33
CA LEU A 105 0.57 2.80 -14.80
C LEU A 105 0.72 2.84 -16.33
N ARG A 106 -0.36 2.61 -17.08
CA ARG A 106 -0.32 2.68 -18.56
C ARG A 106 0.17 4.03 -19.06
N LYS A 107 -0.28 5.12 -18.43
CA LYS A 107 0.18 6.47 -18.76
C LYS A 107 1.67 6.65 -18.45
N LEU A 108 2.09 6.28 -17.25
CA LEU A 108 3.49 6.39 -16.81
C LEU A 108 4.43 5.65 -17.77
N LEU A 109 4.10 4.39 -18.11
CA LEU A 109 4.86 3.59 -19.06
C LEU A 109 4.89 4.21 -20.47
N LYS A 110 3.76 4.75 -20.94
CA LYS A 110 3.67 5.43 -22.25
C LYS A 110 4.56 6.68 -22.32
N GLU A 111 4.72 7.40 -21.20
CA GLU A 111 5.56 8.59 -21.10
C GLU A 111 7.03 8.27 -20.76
N GLY A 112 7.40 6.99 -20.71
CA GLY A 112 8.78 6.56 -20.48
C GLY A 112 9.25 6.71 -19.04
N ILE A 113 8.31 6.83 -18.09
CA ILE A 113 8.62 6.90 -16.66
C ILE A 113 9.04 5.51 -16.17
N THR A 114 10.15 5.45 -15.44
CA THR A 114 10.70 4.19 -14.91
C THR A 114 10.39 3.97 -13.45
N HIS A 115 10.11 5.03 -12.70
CA HIS A 115 9.80 4.97 -11.28
C HIS A 115 8.63 5.88 -10.94
N HIS A 116 7.81 5.48 -9.97
CA HIS A 116 6.70 6.29 -9.47
C HIS A 116 6.45 6.01 -8.00
N TRP A 117 5.69 6.89 -7.35
CA TRP A 117 5.23 6.65 -5.98
C TRP A 117 4.17 5.57 -5.94
N ALA A 118 4.31 4.64 -5.00
CA ALA A 118 3.33 3.60 -4.72
C ALA A 118 3.21 3.40 -3.20
N TYR A 119 1.98 3.19 -2.75
CA TYR A 119 1.72 2.59 -1.44
C TYR A 119 2.00 1.09 -1.54
N VAL A 120 3.04 0.66 -0.85
CA VAL A 120 3.40 -0.75 -0.71
C VAL A 120 2.76 -1.27 0.57
N VAL A 121 1.83 -2.21 0.41
CA VAL A 121 1.15 -2.88 1.52
C VAL A 121 2.14 -3.80 2.24
N GLU A 122 2.14 -3.72 3.57
CA GLU A 122 2.97 -4.51 4.46
C GLU A 122 2.16 -4.95 5.68
N ASP A 123 2.40 -6.18 6.14
CA ASP A 123 1.76 -6.71 7.35
C ASP A 123 2.16 -5.87 8.56
N VAL A 124 1.17 -5.56 9.40
CA VAL A 124 1.43 -5.01 10.73
C VAL A 124 1.82 -6.20 11.61
N PRO A 125 3.05 -6.23 12.15
CA PRO A 125 3.44 -7.33 13.02
C PRO A 125 2.50 -7.39 14.22
N GLU A 126 1.99 -8.59 14.51
CA GLU A 126 1.22 -8.82 15.73
C GLU A 126 2.07 -8.39 16.92
N PRO A 127 1.49 -7.68 17.92
CA PRO A 127 2.21 -7.41 19.15
C PRO A 127 2.64 -8.75 19.74
N SER A 128 3.95 -8.97 19.83
CA SER A 128 4.47 -10.18 20.44
C SER A 128 3.87 -10.31 21.82
N LEU A 129 3.13 -11.39 22.06
CA LEU A 129 2.75 -11.84 23.39
C LEU A 129 4.03 -12.34 24.08
N GLU A 130 5.01 -11.46 24.30
CA GLU A 130 5.96 -11.68 25.37
C GLU A 130 5.12 -11.72 26.63
N VAL A 131 4.82 -12.93 27.07
CA VAL A 131 4.20 -13.21 28.35
C VAL A 131 5.07 -12.49 29.36
N ALA A 132 4.63 -11.30 29.79
CA ALA A 132 5.21 -10.64 30.94
C ALA A 132 5.26 -11.74 32.01
N GLN A 133 6.47 -12.12 32.43
CA GLN A 133 6.66 -13.18 33.41
C GLN A 133 5.68 -12.89 34.54
N ALA A 134 4.64 -13.71 34.64
CA ALA A 134 3.65 -13.52 35.67
C ALA A 134 4.44 -13.52 36.99
N PRO A 135 4.33 -12.48 37.84
CA PRO A 135 4.89 -12.60 39.17
C PRO A 135 4.33 -13.89 39.77
N ALA A 136 5.22 -14.68 40.40
CA ALA A 136 4.92 -16.00 40.93
C ALA A 136 3.48 -16.06 41.44
N SER A 137 2.69 -16.97 40.86
CA SER A 137 1.26 -16.98 41.13
C SER A 137 1.06 -17.28 42.61
N ARG A 138 0.03 -16.71 43.24
CA ARG A 138 -0.39 -17.06 44.61
C ARG A 138 -0.62 -18.58 44.78
N TRP A 139 -0.79 -19.31 43.68
CA TRP A 139 -0.96 -20.76 43.67
C TRP A 139 0.35 -21.53 43.84
N ASP A 140 1.50 -20.95 43.49
CA ASP A 140 2.81 -21.57 43.68
C ASP A 140 3.15 -21.70 45.17
N ASP A 141 2.71 -20.75 46.00
CA ASP A 141 2.81 -20.83 47.47
C ASP A 141 1.82 -21.83 48.09
N MET A 142 0.67 -22.07 47.44
CA MET A 142 -0.37 -22.97 47.97
C MET A 142 -0.06 -24.45 47.75
N TYR A 143 0.63 -24.80 46.66
CA TYR A 143 1.01 -26.18 46.36
C TYR A 143 2.49 -26.44 46.59
N ASN A 144 2.99 -26.00 47.76
CA ASN A 144 4.25 -26.47 48.29
C ASN A 144 4.12 -27.97 48.62
N ILE A 145 4.15 -28.81 47.57
CA ILE A 145 4.15 -30.27 47.67
C ILE A 145 5.53 -30.61 48.19
N GLY A 146 5.62 -30.73 49.50
CA GLY A 146 6.83 -30.93 50.27
C GLY A 146 7.75 -32.00 49.68
N ARG A 147 9.03 -31.66 49.61
CA ARG A 147 10.11 -32.65 49.72
C ARG A 147 10.43 -32.87 51.18
#